data_AF-A0A5S5BAE6-F1
#
_entry.id   AF-A0A5S5BAE6-F1
#
_cell.length_a   1.000
_cell.length_b   1.000
_cell.length_c   1.000
_cell.angle_alpha   90.00
_cell.angle_beta   90.00
_cell.angle_gamma   90.00
#
_symmetry.space_group_name_H-M   'P 1'
#
loop_
_entity.id
_entity.type
_entity.pdbx_description
1 polymer ?
#
loop_
_entity_poly.entity_id
_entity_poly.type
_entity_poly.pdbx_seq_one_letter_code
_entity_poly.pdbx_strand_id
1 'polypeptide(L)'
;MASPTKEFTFAELEEIHALPDDALIDLQAAAAVLNITYATITWYRCKAPELLPSSIQLGRSKRGARYRMGDLRAFIAARRCGGGQ
;
A
#
# COMPACT_ATOMS: atom_id res chain seq x y z
N MET A 1 12.00 19.45 0.14
CA MET A 1 11.74 18.79 -1.16
C MET A 1 10.46 18.00 -1.05
N ALA A 2 9.31 18.61 -1.37
CA ALA A 2 8.03 17.91 -1.40
C ALA A 2 8.02 17.03 -2.65
N SER A 3 8.12 15.71 -2.47
CA SER A 3 7.84 14.78 -3.58
C SER A 3 6.36 14.93 -3.93
N PRO A 4 5.96 14.99 -5.20
CA PRO A 4 4.56 15.14 -5.58
C PRO A 4 3.78 13.95 -5.02
N THR A 5 3.03 14.19 -3.94
CA THR A 5 2.00 13.28 -3.46
C THR A 5 0.93 13.29 -4.53
N LYS A 6 1.01 12.37 -5.49
CA LYS A 6 -0.05 12.21 -6.47
C LYS A 6 -1.26 11.65 -5.72
N GLU A 7 -2.13 12.58 -5.37
CA GLU A 7 -3.41 12.38 -4.70
C GLU A 7 -4.29 11.58 -5.66
N PHE A 8 -4.57 10.33 -5.33
CA PHE A 8 -5.54 9.55 -6.09
C PHE A 8 -6.92 10.02 -5.68
N THR A 9 -7.75 10.31 -6.67
CA THR A 9 -9.16 10.63 -6.43
C THR A 9 -9.92 9.38 -6.00
N PHE A 10 -11.08 9.55 -5.36
CA PHE A 10 -11.94 8.43 -4.96
C PHE A 10 -12.31 7.53 -6.15
N ALA A 11 -12.50 8.10 -7.34
CA ALA A 11 -12.77 7.35 -8.57
C ALA A 11 -11.57 6.48 -9.00
N GLU A 12 -10.35 7.03 -9.00
CA GLU A 12 -9.14 6.23 -9.28
C GLU A 12 -8.91 5.14 -8.22
N LEU A 13 -9.24 5.43 -6.97
CA LEU A 13 -9.23 4.44 -5.90
C LEU A 13 -10.22 3.32 -6.17
N GLU A 14 -11.45 3.61 -6.57
CA GLU A 14 -12.42 2.58 -6.96
C GLU A 14 -11.93 1.74 -8.14
N GLU A 15 -11.28 2.33 -9.13
CA GLU A 15 -10.67 1.58 -10.25
C GLU A 15 -9.52 0.68 -9.78
N ILE A 16 -8.66 1.17 -8.89
CA ILE A 16 -7.59 0.36 -8.27
C ILE A 16 -8.21 -0.76 -7.41
N HIS A 17 -9.29 -0.46 -6.70
CA HIS A 17 -10.04 -1.44 -5.91
C HIS A 17 -10.82 -2.43 -6.78
N ALA A 18 -11.15 -2.10 -8.03
CA ALA A 18 -11.75 -3.02 -8.99
C ALA A 18 -10.74 -4.04 -9.54
N LEU A 19 -9.43 -3.82 -9.32
CA LEU A 19 -8.40 -4.79 -9.68
C LEU A 19 -8.54 -6.09 -8.86
N PRO A 20 -8.24 -7.24 -9.46
CA PRO A 20 -8.25 -8.53 -8.77
C PRO A 20 -7.20 -8.56 -7.64
N ASP A 21 -7.43 -9.40 -6.64
CA ASP A 21 -6.57 -9.57 -5.46
C ASP A 21 -5.12 -10.00 -5.77
N ASP A 22 -4.88 -10.65 -6.93
CA ASP A 22 -3.53 -10.99 -7.41
C ASP A 22 -2.79 -9.79 -8.05
N ALA A 23 -3.47 -8.66 -8.27
CA ALA A 23 -2.85 -7.48 -8.85
C ALA A 23 -1.75 -6.90 -7.94
N LEU A 24 -0.58 -6.68 -8.54
CA LEU A 24 0.58 -6.08 -7.89
C LEU A 24 0.60 -4.58 -8.14
N ILE A 25 0.37 -3.79 -7.09
CA ILE A 25 0.31 -2.34 -7.16
C ILE A 25 1.56 -1.69 -6.55
N ASP A 26 1.88 -0.50 -7.02
CA ASP A 26 3.03 0.28 -6.54
C ASP A 26 2.79 0.83 -5.12
N LEU A 27 3.87 1.20 -4.43
CA LEU A 27 3.86 1.86 -3.13
C LEU A 27 2.91 3.06 -3.10
N GLN A 28 2.86 3.86 -4.17
CA GLN A 28 1.99 5.04 -4.22
C GLN A 28 0.51 4.65 -4.26
N ALA A 29 0.15 3.63 -5.05
CA ALA A 29 -1.21 3.10 -5.12
C ALA A 29 -1.60 2.41 -3.80
N ALA A 30 -0.67 1.69 -3.16
CA ALA A 30 -0.88 1.09 -1.86
C ALA A 30 -1.16 2.14 -0.77
N ALA A 31 -0.45 3.27 -0.80
CA ALA A 31 -0.70 4.40 0.09
C ALA A 31 -2.13 4.94 -0.07
N ALA A 32 -2.58 5.04 -1.32
CA ALA A 32 -3.93 5.46 -1.65
C ALA A 32 -4.98 4.50 -1.08
N VAL A 33 -4.81 3.19 -1.32
CA VAL A 33 -5.72 2.13 -0.82
C VAL A 33 -5.79 2.15 0.71
N LEU A 34 -4.67 2.40 1.38
CA LEU A 34 -4.58 2.53 2.84
C LEU A 34 -5.06 3.89 3.38
N ASN A 35 -5.36 4.85 2.49
CA ASN A 35 -5.70 6.23 2.82
C ASN A 35 -4.61 6.93 3.66
N ILE A 36 -3.33 6.70 3.34
CA ILE A 36 -2.18 7.33 4.00
C ILE A 36 -1.32 8.08 2.99
N THR A 37 -0.51 9.02 3.48
CA THR A 37 0.41 9.74 2.59
C THR A 37 1.56 8.85 2.11
N TYR A 38 2.15 9.19 0.96
CA TYR A 38 3.37 8.54 0.47
C TYR A 38 4.53 8.60 1.48
N ALA A 39 4.63 9.71 2.22
CA ALA A 39 5.63 9.85 3.29
C ALA A 39 5.37 8.87 4.43
N THR A 40 4.10 8.70 4.81
CA THR A 40 3.68 7.76 5.86
C THR A 40 3.97 6.31 5.48
N ILE A 41 3.65 5.86 4.26
CA ILE A 41 3.96 4.48 3.84
C ILE A 41 5.46 4.23 3.74
N THR A 42 6.23 5.23 3.29
CA THR A 42 7.70 5.16 3.24
C THR A 42 8.29 5.10 4.64
N TRP A 43 7.73 5.85 5.58
CA TRP A 43 8.11 5.82 7.00
C TRP A 43 7.82 4.45 7.60
N TYR A 44 6.61 3.89 7.40
CA TYR A 44 6.26 2.54 7.87
C TYR A 44 7.22 1.49 7.29
N ARG A 45 7.55 1.53 5.99
CA ARG A 45 8.57 0.62 5.40
C ARG A 45 9.94 0.70 6.10
N CYS A 46 10.33 1.89 6.55
CA CYS A 46 11.66 2.12 7.12
C CYS A 46 11.72 1.85 8.62
N LYS A 47 10.62 2.11 9.34
CA LYS A 47 10.57 2.12 10.81
C LYS A 47 9.78 0.97 11.41
N ALA A 48 8.75 0.49 10.72
CA ALA A 48 7.86 -0.54 11.21
C ALA A 48 7.33 -1.39 10.02
N PRO A 49 8.21 -2.16 9.36
CA PRO A 49 7.83 -2.97 8.20
C PRO A 49 6.81 -4.06 8.56
N GLU A 50 6.74 -4.46 9.83
CA GLU A 50 5.73 -5.38 10.37
C GLU A 50 4.29 -4.83 10.30
N LEU A 51 4.14 -3.50 10.29
CA LEU A 51 2.85 -2.83 10.16
C LEU A 51 2.43 -2.62 8.71
N LEU A 52 3.17 -3.20 7.75
CA LEU A 52 2.79 -3.19 6.36
C LEU A 52 2.64 -4.62 5.82
N PRO A 53 1.71 -4.81 4.87
CA PRO A 53 1.57 -6.06 4.16
C PRO A 53 2.87 -6.48 3.46
N SER A 54 3.05 -7.78 3.24
CA SER A 54 4.26 -8.34 2.62
C SER A 54 4.44 -7.80 1.21
N SER A 55 5.43 -6.92 1.02
CA SER A 55 5.76 -6.39 -0.30
C SER A 55 6.62 -7.37 -1.09
N ILE A 56 6.22 -7.69 -2.31
CA ILE A 56 7.03 -8.45 -3.25
C ILE A 56 8.03 -7.50 -3.88
N GLN A 57 9.32 -7.73 -3.64
CA GLN A 57 10.37 -6.96 -4.29
C GLN A 57 10.60 -7.50 -5.70
N LEU A 58 10.10 -6.78 -6.70
CA LEU A 58 10.38 -7.07 -8.10
C LEU A 58 11.73 -6.43 -8.49
N GLY A 59 12.82 -7.18 -8.32
CA GLY A 59 14.17 -6.84 -8.77
C GLY A 59 15.15 -6.35 -7.68
N ARG A 60 16.37 -5.97 -8.09
CA ARG A 60 17.42 -5.44 -7.19
C ARG A 60 17.20 -3.98 -6.77
N SER A 61 16.22 -3.30 -7.35
CA SER A 61 15.95 -1.88 -7.08
C SER A 61 14.98 -1.71 -5.92
N LYS A 62 15.34 -0.90 -4.90
CA LYS A 62 14.48 -0.56 -3.74
C LYS A 62 13.12 0.05 -4.11
N ARG A 63 12.99 0.60 -5.33
CA ARG A 63 11.76 1.13 -5.93
C ARG A 63 10.81 0.06 -6.51
N GLY A 64 11.24 -1.20 -6.60
CA GLY A 64 10.44 -2.29 -7.17
C GLY A 64 9.54 -3.02 -6.16
N ALA A 65 9.33 -2.48 -4.96
CA ALA A 65 8.46 -3.12 -3.98
C ALA A 65 7.00 -2.92 -4.41
N ARG A 66 6.34 -4.02 -4.79
CA ARG A 66 4.92 -4.04 -5.11
C ARG A 66 4.14 -4.75 -4.02
N TYR A 67 2.93 -4.28 -3.77
CA TYR A 67 2.01 -4.87 -2.82
C TYR A 67 0.93 -5.64 -3.57
N ARG A 68 0.57 -6.81 -3.05
CA ARG A 68 -0.62 -7.51 -3.53
C ARG A 68 -1.86 -6.83 -2.96
N MET A 69 -2.87 -6.62 -3.81
CA MET A 69 -4.16 -6.10 -3.36
C MET A 69 -4.83 -7.03 -2.34
N GLY A 70 -4.67 -8.34 -2.48
CA GLY A 70 -5.16 -9.31 -1.49
C GLY A 70 -4.59 -9.09 -0.09
N ASP A 71 -3.27 -8.83 0.01
CA ASP A 71 -2.59 -8.63 1.29
C ASP A 71 -2.97 -7.27 1.92
N LEU A 72 -3.10 -6.23 1.09
CA LEU A 72 -3.62 -4.92 1.51
C LEU A 72 -5.06 -5.00 2.02
N ARG A 73 -5.94 -5.74 1.32
CA ARG A 73 -7.33 -5.96 1.76
C ARG A 73 -7.37 -6.78 3.03
N ALA A 74 -6.58 -7.85 3.13
CA ALA A 74 -6.46 -8.65 4.34
C ALA A 74 -5.97 -7.81 5.52
N PHE A 75 -5.02 -6.91 5.30
CA PHE A 75 -4.53 -5.97 6.31
C PHE A 75 -5.58 -4.95 6.75
N ILE A 76 -6.31 -4.35 5.81
CA ILE A 76 -7.42 -3.43 6.12
C ILE A 76 -8.54 -4.17 6.86
N ALA A 77 -8.86 -5.38 6.42
CA ALA A 77 -9.86 -6.24 7.06
C ALA A 77 -9.40 -6.62 8.48
N ALA A 78 -8.15 -7.02 8.68
CA ALA A 78 -7.58 -7.30 10.00
C ALA A 78 -7.67 -6.07 10.92
N ARG A 79 -7.29 -4.88 10.43
CA ARG A 79 -7.42 -3.62 11.19
C ARG A 79 -8.86 -3.25 11.54
N ARG A 80 -9.82 -3.61 10.69
CA ARG A 80 -11.26 -3.40 10.95
C ARG A 80 -11.87 -4.47 11.85
N CYS A 81 -11.36 -5.70 11.80
CA CYS A 81 -11.96 -6.86 12.46
C CYS A 81 -11.32 -7.20 13.81
N GLY A 82 -10.13 -6.69 14.12
CA GLY A 82 -9.49 -6.95 15.41
C GLY A 82 -8.27 -6.07 15.64
N GLY A 83 -8.37 -5.17 16.62
CA GLY A 83 -7.19 -4.65 17.29
C GLY A 83 -6.46 -5.80 17.99
N GLY A 84 -5.13 -5.83 17.88
CA GLY A 84 -4.28 -6.75 18.64
C GLY A 84 -3.17 -7.37 17.81
N GLN A 85 -2.05 -6.66 17.73
CA GLN A 85 -0.76 -7.28 17.99
C GLN A 85 -0.13 -6.52 19.16
#